data_AF-A0A7U9T156-F1
#
_entry.id   AF-A0A7U9T156-F1
#
_cell.length_a   1.000
_cell.length_b   1.000
_cell.length_c   1.000
_cell.angle_alpha   90.00
_cell.angle_beta   90.00
_cell.angle_gamma   90.00
#
_symmetry.space_group_name_H-M   'P 1'
#
loop_
_entity.id
_entity.type
_entity.pdbx_description
1 polymer ?
#
loop_
_entity_poly.entity_id
_entity_poly.type
_entity_poly.pdbx_seq_one_letter_code
_entity_poly.pdbx_strand_id
1 'polypeptide(L)'
;MVLNANSAHKEGAWEFIRFLLGEEAQTAGDHPPVPVNRKAFEGWLKQEIDKGFMMITSDGEMIRYTKEDATEEKQAEYRKAIEEAQPLPMRPAPLIDIVLQEAEDYFNGSKTIEEVSRTVTNRVQLYLDENR
;
A
#
# COMPACT_ATOMS: atom_id res chain seq x y z
N MET A 1 -0.43 -13.43 -2.85
CA MET A 1 -0.53 -14.68 -3.64
C MET A 1 -1.33 -15.68 -2.85
N VAL A 2 -2.20 -16.48 -3.49
CA VAL A 2 -3.05 -17.46 -2.82
C VAL A 2 -2.96 -18.81 -3.52
N LEU A 3 -3.09 -19.91 -2.77
CA LEU A 3 -3.11 -21.27 -3.29
C LEU A 3 -4.51 -21.86 -3.15
N ASN A 4 -5.07 -22.38 -4.24
CA ASN A 4 -6.37 -23.03 -4.21
C ASN A 4 -6.28 -24.35 -3.42
N ALA A 5 -7.05 -24.47 -2.34
CA ALA A 5 -7.10 -25.65 -1.48
C ALA A 5 -7.47 -26.95 -2.24
N ASN A 6 -8.19 -26.84 -3.36
CA ASN A 6 -8.59 -27.96 -4.20
C ASN A 6 -7.59 -28.27 -5.34
N SER A 7 -6.44 -27.59 -5.39
CA SER A 7 -5.41 -27.88 -6.40
C SER A 7 -4.90 -29.32 -6.27
N ALA A 8 -4.75 -29.99 -7.42
CA ALA A 8 -4.09 -31.29 -7.54
C ALA A 8 -2.55 -31.20 -7.51
N HIS A 9 -1.99 -29.98 -7.59
CA HIS A 9 -0.56 -29.72 -7.68
C HIS A 9 -0.11 -28.71 -6.62
N LYS A 10 -0.44 -28.98 -5.35
CA LYS A 10 -0.19 -28.02 -4.25
C LYS A 10 1.30 -27.76 -4.06
N GLU A 11 2.11 -28.80 -4.11
CA GLU A 11 3.55 -28.75 -3.90
C GLU A 11 4.21 -27.91 -5.00
N GLY A 12 3.91 -28.20 -6.27
CA GLY A 12 4.43 -27.42 -7.39
C GLY A 12 3.98 -25.96 -7.37
N ALA A 13 2.71 -25.69 -7.04
CA ALA A 13 2.21 -24.33 -6.89
C ALA A 13 2.92 -23.59 -5.75
N TRP A 14 3.20 -24.28 -4.64
CA TRP A 14 3.96 -23.73 -3.51
C TRP A 14 5.41 -23.42 -3.89
N GLU A 15 6.10 -24.33 -4.57
CA GLU A 15 7.46 -24.08 -5.07
C GLU A 15 7.51 -22.88 -6.00
N PHE A 16 6.54 -22.75 -6.89
CA PHE A 16 6.49 -21.64 -7.82
C PHE A 16 6.27 -20.30 -7.09
N ILE A 17 5.37 -20.26 -6.09
CA ILE A 17 5.19 -19.07 -5.24
C ILE A 17 6.48 -18.72 -4.50
N ARG A 18 7.19 -19.71 -3.95
CA ARG A 18 8.49 -19.49 -3.29
C ARG A 18 9.53 -18.92 -4.23
N PHE A 19 9.60 -19.44 -5.45
CA PHE A 19 10.49 -18.93 -6.49
C PHE A 19 10.19 -17.45 -6.79
N LEU A 20 8.93 -17.08 -7.01
CA LEU A 20 8.53 -15.68 -7.26
C LEU A 20 8.84 -14.74 -6.08
N LEU A 21 8.86 -15.26 -4.85
CA LEU A 21 9.24 -14.53 -3.63
C LEU A 21 10.76 -14.49 -3.39
N GLY A 22 11.52 -15.22 -4.21
CA GLY A 22 12.97 -15.25 -4.17
C GLY A 22 13.61 -13.96 -4.69
N GLU A 23 14.85 -13.73 -4.26
CA GLU A 23 15.64 -12.56 -4.66
C GLU A 23 15.81 -12.51 -6.18
N GLU A 24 16.28 -13.60 -6.80
CA GLU A 24 16.55 -13.69 -8.24
C GLU A 24 15.34 -13.28 -9.10
N ALA A 25 14.16 -13.83 -8.79
CA ALA A 25 12.94 -13.55 -9.53
C ALA A 25 12.48 -12.08 -9.38
N GLN A 26 12.73 -11.46 -8.23
CA GLN A 26 12.35 -10.07 -7.96
C GLN A 26 13.37 -9.05 -8.43
N THR A 27 14.62 -9.46 -8.66
CA THR A 27 15.67 -8.61 -9.26
C THR A 27 15.75 -8.77 -10.78
N ALA A 28 14.91 -9.60 -11.39
CA ALA A 28 14.91 -9.82 -12.83
C ALA A 28 14.20 -8.68 -13.57
N GLY A 29 14.83 -8.17 -14.63
CA GLY A 29 14.29 -7.12 -15.51
C GLY A 29 14.75 -5.71 -15.15
N ASP A 30 14.43 -4.74 -16.02
CA ASP A 30 14.98 -3.38 -15.92
C ASP A 30 14.23 -2.48 -14.93
N HIS A 31 12.94 -2.75 -14.68
CA HIS A 31 12.07 -1.96 -13.80
C HIS A 31 11.19 -2.87 -12.95
N PRO A 32 11.76 -3.65 -12.01
CA PRO A 32 10.95 -4.50 -11.16
C PRO A 32 10.07 -3.64 -10.23
N PRO A 33 8.83 -4.08 -9.93
CA PRO A 33 8.00 -3.44 -8.92
C PRO A 33 8.69 -3.48 -7.55
N VAL A 34 8.20 -2.70 -6.58
CA VAL A 34 8.73 -2.71 -5.21
C VAL A 34 8.79 -4.16 -4.70
N PRO A 35 9.99 -4.69 -4.43
CA PRO A 35 10.15 -6.09 -4.06
C PRO A 35 9.77 -6.31 -2.60
N VAL A 36 9.26 -7.50 -2.30
CA VAL A 36 8.90 -7.92 -0.93
C VAL A 36 10.01 -8.75 -0.29
N ASN A 37 10.99 -9.20 -1.07
CA ASN A 37 12.21 -9.81 -0.56
C ASN A 37 13.16 -8.72 -0.03
N ARG A 38 13.59 -8.82 1.23
CA ARG A 38 14.43 -7.80 1.88
C ARG A 38 15.74 -7.50 1.14
N LYS A 39 16.39 -8.51 0.55
CA LYS A 39 17.66 -8.29 -0.16
C LYS A 39 17.44 -7.59 -1.49
N ALA A 40 16.45 -8.07 -2.26
CA ALA A 40 16.05 -7.42 -3.49
C ALA A 40 15.62 -5.96 -3.25
N PHE A 41 14.95 -5.70 -2.12
CA PHE A 41 14.53 -4.36 -1.71
C PHE A 41 15.68 -3.39 -1.49
N GLU A 42 16.74 -3.76 -0.78
CA GLU A 42 17.87 -2.85 -0.58
C GLU A 42 18.59 -2.52 -1.90
N GLY A 43 18.70 -3.50 -2.80
CA GLY A 43 19.25 -3.28 -4.14
C GLY A 43 18.38 -2.34 -4.97
N TRP A 44 17.06 -2.61 -4.99
CA TRP A 44 16.06 -1.80 -5.70
C TRP A 44 16.02 -0.36 -5.18
N LEU A 45 15.97 -0.16 -3.86
CA LEU A 45 15.90 1.17 -3.25
C LEU A 45 17.10 2.03 -3.65
N LYS A 46 18.31 1.44 -3.63
CA LYS A 46 19.52 2.13 -4.07
C LYS A 46 19.42 2.53 -5.55
N GLN A 47 18.97 1.63 -6.41
CA GLN A 47 18.81 1.90 -7.84
C GLN A 47 17.81 3.02 -8.11
N GLU A 48 16.65 3.01 -7.46
CA GLU A 48 15.63 4.06 -7.63
C GLU A 48 16.12 5.43 -7.15
N ILE A 49 16.85 5.47 -6.04
CA ILE A 49 17.48 6.70 -5.54
C ILE A 49 18.52 7.23 -6.52
N ASP A 50 19.39 6.35 -7.04
CA ASP A 50 20.44 6.74 -7.99
C ASP A 50 19.84 7.18 -9.33
N LYS A 51 18.72 6.58 -9.75
CA LYS A 51 17.98 6.94 -10.98
C LYS A 51 17.24 8.27 -10.85
N GLY A 52 16.67 8.54 -9.68
CA GLY A 52 15.71 9.62 -9.47
C GLY A 52 14.42 9.41 -10.27
N PHE A 53 13.47 10.34 -10.15
CA PHE A 53 12.24 10.30 -10.93
C PHE A 53 11.71 11.69 -11.27
N MET A 54 10.87 11.76 -12.30
CA MET A 54 10.17 12.98 -12.68
C MET A 54 8.67 12.77 -12.48
N MET A 55 8.01 13.77 -11.91
CA MET A 55 6.57 13.81 -11.72
C MET A 55 6.00 15.02 -12.43
N ILE A 56 4.85 14.84 -13.08
CA ILE A 56 4.04 15.95 -13.56
C ILE A 56 2.90 16.11 -12.57
N THR A 57 2.79 17.29 -11.96
CA THR A 57 1.73 17.63 -11.03
C THR A 57 0.39 17.83 -11.75
N SER A 58 -0.70 17.92 -10.99
CA SER A 58 -2.04 18.10 -11.55
C SER A 58 -2.23 19.43 -12.31
N ASP A 59 -1.43 20.45 -11.98
CA ASP A 59 -1.36 21.74 -12.67
C ASP A 59 -0.33 21.77 -13.82
N GLY A 60 0.33 20.65 -14.10
CA GLY A 60 1.23 20.48 -15.25
C GLY A 60 2.68 20.89 -15.00
N GLU A 61 3.06 21.20 -13.76
CA GLU A 61 4.45 21.47 -13.39
C GLU A 61 5.27 20.16 -13.40
N MET A 62 6.49 20.24 -13.94
CA MET A 62 7.42 19.12 -13.93
C MET A 62 8.35 19.25 -12.72
N ILE A 63 8.22 18.33 -11.77
CA ILE A 63 9.11 18.21 -10.62
C ILE A 63 10.10 17.08 -10.90
N ARG A 64 11.39 17.35 -10.70
CA ARG A 64 12.46 16.36 -10.80
C ARG A 64 13.02 16.08 -9.41
N TYR A 65 12.96 14.82 -9.00
CA TYR A 65 13.59 14.33 -7.79
C TYR A 65 14.91 13.66 -8.13
N THR A 66 15.95 14.03 -7.38
CA THR A 66 17.29 13.46 -7.51
C THR A 66 17.70 12.73 -6.23
N LYS A 67 18.88 12.14 -6.25
CA LYS A 67 19.46 11.44 -5.10
C LYS A 67 19.55 12.33 -3.87
N GLU A 68 19.84 13.61 -4.05
CA GLU A 68 19.95 14.61 -2.98
C GLU A 68 18.62 14.80 -2.23
N ASP A 69 17.49 14.59 -2.89
CA ASP A 69 16.16 14.67 -2.27
C ASP A 69 15.84 13.46 -1.39
N ALA A 70 16.52 12.33 -1.61
CA ALA A 70 16.37 11.08 -0.89
C ALA A 70 17.37 10.97 0.28
N THR A 71 17.27 11.89 1.24
CA THR A 71 18.13 11.93 2.43
C THR A 71 18.12 10.61 3.19
N GLU A 72 19.19 10.31 3.94
CA GLU A 72 19.28 9.09 4.76
C GLU A 72 18.10 8.96 5.73
N GLU A 73 17.63 10.09 6.28
CA GLU A 73 16.42 10.16 7.12
C GLU A 73 15.17 9.65 6.38
N LYS A 74 14.89 10.17 5.18
CA LYS A 74 13.76 9.73 4.36
C LYS A 74 13.86 8.25 3.98
N GLN A 75 15.08 7.77 3.69
CA GLN A 75 15.30 6.35 3.41
C GLN A 75 15.02 5.48 4.64
N ALA A 76 15.42 5.94 5.83
CA ALA A 76 15.15 5.24 7.09
C ALA A 76 13.64 5.23 7.41
N GLU A 77 12.95 6.35 7.21
CA GLU A 77 11.50 6.45 7.36
C GLU A 77 10.76 5.51 6.41
N TYR A 78 11.17 5.47 5.14
CA TYR A 78 10.55 4.59 4.14
C TYR A 78 10.74 3.10 4.49
N ARG A 79 11.95 2.69 4.90
CA ARG A 79 12.21 1.33 5.39
C ARG A 79 11.33 0.98 6.57
N LYS A 80 11.23 1.88 7.54
CA LYS A 80 10.39 1.71 8.72
C LYS A 80 8.92 1.55 8.34
N ALA A 81 8.41 2.40 7.45
CA ALA A 81 7.04 2.33 6.98
C ALA A 81 6.70 0.99 6.31
N ILE A 82 7.62 0.43 5.52
CA ILE A 82 7.43 -0.89 4.88
C ILE A 82 7.46 -2.02 5.91
N GLU A 83 8.38 -2.01 6.87
CA GLU A 83 8.47 -3.06 7.89
C GLU A 83 7.31 -3.01 8.90
N GLU A 84 6.78 -1.81 9.18
CA GLU A 84 5.63 -1.64 10.09
C GLU A 84 4.28 -1.77 9.38
N ALA A 85 4.26 -1.79 8.04
CA ALA A 85 3.04 -1.90 7.24
C ALA A 85 2.25 -3.14 7.65
N GLN A 86 1.01 -2.92 8.09
CA GLN A 86 0.08 -4.00 8.36
C GLN A 86 -0.68 -4.33 7.07
N PRO A 87 -0.95 -5.62 6.79
CA PRO A 87 -1.87 -5.99 5.74
C PRO A 87 -3.19 -5.26 5.98
N LEU A 88 -3.70 -4.56 4.96
CA LEU A 88 -5.03 -3.97 5.05
C LEU A 88 -6.00 -5.13 5.33
N PRO A 89 -6.64 -5.20 6.52
CA PRO A 89 -7.62 -6.25 6.76
C PRO A 89 -8.69 -6.12 5.67
N MET A 90 -9.27 -7.24 5.23
CA MET A 90 -10.43 -7.19 4.32
C MET A 90 -11.54 -6.39 4.99
N ARG A 91 -11.57 -5.07 4.75
CA ARG A 91 -12.63 -4.19 5.18
C ARG A 91 -13.77 -4.44 4.19
N PRO A 92 -14.98 -4.76 4.65
CA PRO A 92 -16.13 -4.78 3.76
C PRO A 92 -16.17 -3.42 3.05
N ALA A 93 -16.25 -3.42 1.72
CA ALA A 93 -16.41 -2.19 0.94
C ALA A 93 -17.48 -1.24 1.53
N PRO A 94 -18.62 -1.75 2.07
CA PRO A 94 -19.60 -0.92 2.75
C PRO A 94 -19.08 -0.08 3.92
N LEU A 95 -18.12 -0.59 4.70
CA LEU A 95 -17.54 0.17 5.82
C LEU A 95 -16.68 1.33 5.32
N ILE A 96 -15.93 1.12 4.23
CA ILE A 96 -15.13 2.18 3.62
C ILE A 96 -16.06 3.25 3.03
N ASP A 97 -17.14 2.83 2.35
CA ASP A 97 -18.11 3.76 1.75
C ASP A 97 -18.77 4.66 2.80
N ILE A 98 -19.14 4.12 3.96
CA ILE A 98 -19.67 4.92 5.08
C ILE A 98 -18.67 6.00 5.50
N VAL A 99 -17.39 5.63 5.66
CA VAL A 99 -16.34 6.57 6.06
C VAL A 99 -16.16 7.67 5.01
N LEU A 100 -16.08 7.30 3.73
CA LEU A 100 -15.87 8.24 2.63
C LEU A 100 -17.03 9.22 2.49
N GLN A 101 -18.27 8.74 2.58
CA GLN A 101 -19.47 9.58 2.49
C GLN A 101 -19.53 10.61 3.61
N GLU A 102 -19.29 10.21 4.86
CA GLU A 102 -19.35 11.15 5.99
C GLU A 102 -18.14 12.09 6.03
N ALA A 103 -16.98 11.66 5.49
CA ALA A 103 -15.79 12.49 5.42
C ALA A 103 -15.98 13.72 4.50
N GLU A 104 -16.85 13.64 3.50
CA GLU A 104 -17.16 14.76 2.61
C GLU A 104 -17.61 16.01 3.41
N ASP A 105 -18.45 15.82 4.42
CA ASP A 105 -18.94 16.91 5.29
C ASP A 105 -17.85 17.54 6.15
N TYR A 106 -16.81 16.79 6.51
CA TYR A 106 -15.65 17.36 7.19
C TYR A 106 -14.81 18.20 6.22
N PHE A 107 -14.49 17.66 5.04
CA PHE A 107 -13.64 18.33 4.07
C PHE A 107 -14.30 19.55 3.41
N ASN A 108 -15.63 19.58 3.32
CA ASN A 108 -16.38 20.75 2.86
C ASN A 108 -16.69 21.77 3.98
N GLY A 109 -16.31 21.46 5.22
CA GLY A 109 -16.47 22.33 6.39
C GLY A 109 -17.87 22.38 7.00
N SER A 110 -18.79 21.51 6.58
CA SER A 110 -20.16 21.46 7.10
C SER A 110 -20.27 20.84 8.50
N LYS A 111 -19.34 19.94 8.87
CA LYS A 111 -19.30 19.26 10.17
C LYS A 111 -17.90 19.25 10.75
N THR A 112 -17.79 19.21 12.09
CA THR A 112 -16.51 18.99 12.75
C THR A 112 -16.07 17.53 12.67
N ILE A 113 -14.79 17.26 12.95
CA ILE A 113 -14.27 15.88 12.96
C ILE A 113 -14.97 15.02 14.02
N GLU A 114 -15.38 15.62 15.14
CA GLU A 114 -16.12 14.94 16.20
C GLU A 114 -17.52 14.54 15.74
N GLU A 115 -18.21 15.42 15.01
CA GLU A 115 -19.55 15.15 14.46
C GLU A 115 -19.52 14.07 13.38
N VAL A 116 -18.54 14.14 12.47
CA VAL A 116 -18.33 13.10 11.44
C VAL A 116 -17.96 11.77 12.08
N SER A 117 -17.01 11.76 13.04
CA SER A 117 -16.58 10.53 13.71
C SER A 117 -17.72 9.83 14.44
N ARG A 118 -18.58 10.60 15.11
CA ARG A 118 -19.79 10.07 15.75
C ARG A 118 -20.75 9.46 14.73
N THR A 119 -20.96 10.12 13.60
CA THR A 119 -21.88 9.65 12.56
C THR A 119 -21.37 8.37 11.89
N VAL A 120 -20.08 8.33 11.54
CA VAL A 120 -19.40 7.13 11.03
C VAL A 120 -19.56 5.97 12.00
N THR A 121 -19.27 6.18 13.29
CA THR A 121 -19.36 5.13 14.31
C THR A 121 -20.77 4.55 14.40
N ASN A 122 -21.80 5.41 14.41
CA ASN A 122 -23.19 4.96 14.46
C ASN A 122 -23.60 4.16 13.22
N ARG A 123 -23.24 4.64 12.02
CA ARG A 123 -23.57 3.96 10.75
C ARG A 123 -22.84 2.63 10.60
N VAL A 124 -21.57 2.56 11.02
CA VAL A 124 -20.80 1.31 11.04
C VAL A 124 -21.42 0.31 12.00
N GLN A 125 -21.78 0.74 13.22
CA GLN A 125 -22.40 -0.14 14.20
C GLN A 125 -23.74 -0.70 13.69
N LEU A 126 -24.58 0.13 13.09
CA LEU A 126 -25.85 -0.30 12.50
C LEU A 126 -25.64 -1.36 11.41
N TYR A 127 -24.69 -1.14 10.49
CA TYR A 127 -24.35 -2.12 9.46
C TYR A 127 -23.90 -3.46 10.04
N LEU A 128 -23.08 -3.44 11.11
CA LEU A 128 -22.61 -4.66 11.77
C LEU A 128 -23.75 -5.39 12.49
N ASP A 129 -24.69 -4.67 13.10
CA ASP A 129 -25.84 -5.25 13.79
C ASP A 129 -26.83 -5.90 12.81
N GLU A 130 -26.98 -5.35 11.60
CA GLU A 130 -27.85 -5.88 10.54
C GLU A 130 -27.27 -7.08 9.80
N ASN A 131 -25.94 -7.22 9.72
CA ASN A 131 -25.24 -8.27 8.98
C ASN A 131 -24.61 -9.34 9.89
N ARG A 132 -25.19 -9.51 11.08
CA ARG A 132 -24.70 -10.42 12.12
C ARG A 132 -25.16 -11.85 11.94
#